data_AF-A0A7X8YYE7-F1
#
_entry.id   AF-A0A7X8YYE7-F1
#
_cell.length_a   1.000
_cell.length_b   1.000
_cell.length_c   1.000
_cell.angle_alpha   90.00
_cell.angle_beta   90.00
_cell.angle_gamma   90.00
#
_symmetry.space_group_name_H-M   'P 1'
#
loop_
_entity.id
_entity.type
_entity.pdbx_description
1 polymer ?
#
loop_
_entity_poly.entity_id
_entity_poly.type
_entity_poly.pdbx_seq_one_letter_code
_entity_poly.pdbx_strand_id
1 'polypeptide(L)'
;MSHQVRVTFEPQGRAVHVLAGTTVVEAATLAGLALDIPCGGAGICGKCRVQITSGAPKAGPGDKKFFSEAEIAAGWRLGCQTALDQDAVVSVPQSSMFSIQAQILAEAHKNSGQVLPAVRKVYVELPPPSLEDDHADLRRLEQVIGKVKIDLPMLRKAPGVFRQSSFKVTAVLTDHHLIGIEPGDTSSHCYGAAFDIGTTTLVGSLLDLQTGGELALVSGLNPQVRFGDDVLSRIQHACAGADKLNELRDVIITALNEMIARLCAEARVDATHIYEATLAGNTTMEHLLAGVDVAQLGQVPFAPCWARGLMVGAEELGLKIAPNGAAYLFPIIGGFVGGDTSAGILATRIGKMAGPILMVDIGTNGEIVLSHEGRTWAASTAAGPAFEGARISCGMRATNGAIEKVVINEEIETGVIGGCQATGLCGSGLIDLVAELLRLGVITPEGRLLPADELPSSLSENLKRRVKLDSTGQVKFIVCGGDSSDAPEVSLGYRDVRELQLACAAIRAGIRILLKQAGLEATDLRRVLVAGGFGSYIRRDNARRIGLLPVEVSPSKIGYVGNASLQGARCALVSTEARKELEEAAAQVVHVELSCNMDFQAEFAEAMIFPEPGV
;
A
#
# COMPACT_ATOMS: atom_id res chain seq x y z
N MET A 1 -29.81 -15.72 2.33
CA MET A 1 -29.00 -14.54 2.72
C MET A 1 -27.64 -15.08 3.13
N SER A 2 -26.56 -14.53 2.59
CA SER A 2 -25.20 -14.89 3.02
C SER A 2 -25.04 -14.57 4.51
N HIS A 3 -24.61 -15.55 5.30
CA HIS A 3 -24.39 -15.38 6.73
C HIS A 3 -23.02 -14.72 6.95
N GLN A 4 -23.00 -13.42 7.25
CA GLN A 4 -21.79 -12.70 7.65
C GLN A 4 -21.66 -12.68 9.17
N VAL A 5 -20.42 -12.76 9.65
CA VAL A 5 -20.06 -12.75 11.07
C VAL A 5 -19.15 -11.57 11.37
N ARG A 6 -19.29 -11.00 12.56
CA ARG A 6 -18.49 -9.87 13.02
C ARG A 6 -17.26 -10.35 13.77
N VAL A 7 -16.09 -9.92 13.31
CA VAL A 7 -14.79 -10.26 13.90
C VAL A 7 -14.13 -9.01 14.42
N THR A 8 -13.75 -8.99 15.69
CA THR A 8 -13.07 -7.86 16.33
C THR A 8 -11.64 -8.23 16.68
N PHE A 9 -10.68 -7.41 16.26
CA PHE A 9 -9.26 -7.62 16.47
C PHE A 9 -8.71 -6.70 17.57
N GLU A 10 -8.08 -7.31 18.57
CA GLU A 10 -7.44 -6.65 19.71
C GLU A 10 -5.91 -6.77 19.62
N PRO A 11 -5.16 -5.77 20.14
CA PRO A 11 -5.60 -4.61 20.92
C PRO A 11 -6.08 -3.38 20.10
N GLN A 12 -6.01 -3.44 18.76
CA GLN A 12 -6.28 -2.28 17.89
C GLN A 12 -7.78 -1.87 17.86
N GLY A 13 -8.69 -2.71 18.37
CA GLY A 13 -10.12 -2.44 18.42
C GLY A 13 -10.81 -2.41 17.05
N ARG A 14 -10.16 -2.97 16.02
CA ARG A 14 -10.68 -2.95 14.64
C ARG A 14 -11.69 -4.06 14.44
N ALA A 15 -12.86 -3.77 13.85
CA ALA A 15 -13.89 -4.77 13.59
C ALA A 15 -14.25 -4.84 12.11
N VAL A 16 -14.48 -6.06 11.61
CA VAL A 16 -14.87 -6.35 10.22
C VAL A 16 -16.02 -7.35 10.17
N HIS A 17 -16.78 -7.33 9.08
CA HIS A 17 -17.81 -8.33 8.81
C HIS A 17 -17.33 -9.20 7.66
N VAL A 18 -17.27 -10.52 7.86
CA VAL A 18 -16.78 -11.48 6.86
C VAL A 18 -17.81 -12.58 6.63
N LEU A 19 -17.80 -13.20 5.46
CA LEU A 19 -18.61 -14.41 5.23
C LEU A 19 -18.21 -15.51 6.21
N ALA A 20 -19.20 -16.25 6.73
CA ALA A 20 -18.93 -17.48 7.48
C ALA A 20 -18.02 -18.41 6.68
N GLY A 21 -17.09 -19.07 7.37
CA GLY A 21 -16.02 -19.87 6.75
C GLY A 21 -14.77 -19.07 6.35
N THR A 22 -14.77 -17.74 6.42
CA THR A 22 -13.58 -16.92 6.13
C THR A 22 -12.49 -17.17 7.18
N THR A 23 -11.23 -17.32 6.75
CA THR A 23 -10.13 -17.61 7.67
C THR A 23 -9.80 -16.39 8.54
N VAL A 24 -9.24 -16.61 9.74
CA VAL A 24 -8.81 -15.51 10.62
C VAL A 24 -7.76 -14.63 9.93
N VAL A 25 -6.88 -15.21 9.10
CA VAL A 25 -5.90 -14.44 8.32
C VAL A 25 -6.55 -13.54 7.28
N GLU A 26 -7.54 -14.02 6.55
CA GLU A 26 -8.31 -13.19 5.62
C GLU A 26 -9.05 -12.07 6.37
N ALA A 27 -9.72 -12.41 7.48
CA ALA A 27 -10.43 -11.43 8.30
C ALA A 27 -9.47 -10.38 8.91
N ALA A 28 -8.28 -10.78 9.37
CA ALA A 28 -7.26 -9.88 9.89
C ALA A 28 -6.80 -8.92 8.79
N THR A 29 -6.59 -9.44 7.59
CA THR A 29 -6.17 -8.64 6.43
C THR A 29 -7.23 -7.59 6.08
N LEU A 30 -8.52 -7.96 6.09
CA LEU A 30 -9.66 -7.04 5.97
C LEU A 30 -9.70 -5.96 7.06
N ALA A 31 -9.25 -6.30 8.27
CA ALA A 31 -9.09 -5.33 9.34
C ALA A 31 -7.80 -4.47 9.21
N GLY A 32 -7.07 -4.58 8.10
CA GLY A 32 -5.80 -3.89 7.88
C GLY A 32 -4.66 -4.42 8.76
N LEU A 33 -4.74 -5.68 9.19
CA LEU A 33 -3.72 -6.39 9.96
C LEU A 33 -3.11 -7.50 9.09
N ALA A 34 -1.84 -7.37 8.73
CA ALA A 34 -1.14 -8.43 8.01
C ALA A 34 -0.56 -9.44 9.01
N LEU A 35 -0.88 -10.74 8.87
CA LEU A 35 -0.30 -11.83 9.68
C LEU A 35 0.88 -12.50 8.94
N ASP A 36 1.93 -12.91 9.65
CA ASP A 36 3.10 -13.57 9.05
C ASP A 36 2.75 -15.00 8.63
N ILE A 37 2.59 -15.19 7.31
CA ILE A 37 2.25 -16.46 6.68
C ILE A 37 3.31 -16.88 5.65
N PRO A 38 4.57 -17.16 6.06
CA PRO A 38 5.65 -17.48 5.12
C PRO A 38 5.39 -18.78 4.35
N CYS A 39 4.59 -19.69 4.92
CA CYS A 39 4.16 -20.92 4.24
C CYS A 39 2.95 -20.72 3.31
N GLY A 40 2.51 -19.49 3.10
CA GLY A 40 1.35 -19.17 2.28
C GLY A 40 0.03 -19.75 2.82
N GLY A 41 -0.04 -20.04 4.13
CA GLY A 41 -1.24 -20.58 4.75
C GLY A 41 -1.36 -22.10 4.73
N ALA A 42 -0.31 -22.83 4.33
CA ALA A 42 -0.29 -24.30 4.35
C ALA A 42 -0.34 -24.94 5.76
N GLY A 43 -0.36 -24.14 6.84
CA GLY A 43 -0.46 -24.64 8.21
C GLY A 43 0.78 -25.37 8.73
N ILE A 44 1.95 -25.14 8.12
CA ILE A 44 3.20 -25.87 8.44
C ILE A 44 4.26 -25.05 9.18
N CYS A 45 4.05 -23.74 9.40
CA CYS A 45 5.09 -22.87 9.99
C CYS A 45 4.79 -22.36 11.41
N GLY A 46 3.53 -22.41 11.87
CA GLY A 46 3.13 -21.91 13.19
C GLY A 46 3.13 -20.40 13.39
N LYS A 47 3.58 -19.60 12.41
CA LYS A 47 3.80 -18.15 12.58
C LYS A 47 2.54 -17.30 12.67
N CYS A 48 1.45 -17.72 12.02
CA CYS A 48 0.17 -17.02 12.04
C CYS A 48 -0.65 -17.31 13.32
N ARG A 49 0.03 -17.47 14.46
CA ARG A 49 -0.63 -17.86 15.71
C ARG A 49 -1.48 -16.70 16.23
N VAL A 50 -2.71 -17.00 16.61
CA VAL A 50 -3.67 -16.01 17.12
C VAL A 50 -4.38 -16.61 18.32
N GLN A 51 -4.88 -15.76 19.21
CA GLN A 51 -5.71 -16.19 20.32
C GLN A 51 -7.13 -15.70 20.11
N ILE A 52 -8.08 -16.61 19.99
CA ILE A 52 -9.49 -16.27 19.87
C ILE A 52 -10.09 -16.29 21.27
N THR A 53 -10.31 -15.11 21.85
CA THR A 53 -10.76 -14.93 23.24
C THR A 53 -12.26 -15.14 23.39
N SER A 54 -13.03 -14.95 22.31
CA SER A 54 -14.46 -15.25 22.25
C SER A 54 -14.82 -15.83 20.89
N GLY A 55 -15.72 -16.82 20.86
CA GLY A 55 -16.19 -17.47 19.64
C GLY A 55 -15.18 -18.41 18.97
N ALA A 56 -14.23 -18.96 19.74
CA ALA A 56 -13.17 -19.83 19.21
C ALA A 56 -13.73 -21.13 18.58
N PRO A 57 -13.47 -21.38 17.29
CA PRO A 57 -13.80 -22.65 16.65
C PRO A 57 -13.04 -23.83 17.26
N LYS A 58 -13.50 -25.06 17.00
CA LYS A 58 -12.78 -26.28 17.41
C LYS A 58 -11.39 -26.32 16.78
N ALA A 59 -10.39 -26.73 17.57
CA ALA A 59 -9.01 -26.82 17.09
C ALA A 59 -8.86 -27.88 15.98
N GLY A 60 -8.24 -27.46 14.87
CA GLY A 60 -7.94 -28.31 13.74
C GLY A 60 -6.71 -29.19 13.95
N PRO A 61 -6.42 -30.11 13.01
CA PRO A 61 -5.24 -30.97 13.07
C PRO A 61 -3.90 -30.19 13.07
N GLY A 62 -3.86 -29.04 12.40
CA GLY A 62 -2.70 -28.15 12.39
C GLY A 62 -2.42 -27.52 13.76
N ASP A 63 -3.47 -27.12 14.49
CA ASP A 63 -3.34 -26.50 15.82
C ASP A 63 -2.67 -27.44 16.82
N LYS A 64 -3.08 -28.71 16.82
CA LYS A 64 -2.53 -29.75 17.70
C LYS A 64 -1.03 -30.03 17.50
N LYS A 65 -0.44 -29.58 16.39
CA LYS A 65 1.00 -29.72 16.13
C LYS A 65 1.81 -28.57 16.72
N PHE A 66 1.21 -27.39 16.87
CA PHE A 66 1.93 -26.16 17.26
C PHE A 66 1.55 -25.62 18.64
N PHE A 67 0.41 -26.04 19.19
CA PHE A 67 -0.10 -25.59 20.47
C PHE A 67 -0.33 -26.77 21.42
N SER A 68 0.02 -26.56 22.69
CA SER A 68 -0.31 -27.48 23.79
C SER A 68 -1.83 -27.55 24.03
N GLU A 69 -2.29 -28.58 24.75
CA GLU A 69 -3.72 -28.69 25.12
C GLU A 69 -4.20 -27.49 25.93
N ALA A 70 -3.36 -26.94 26.80
CA ALA A 70 -3.67 -25.73 27.57
C ALA A 70 -3.80 -24.49 26.67
N GLU A 71 -2.91 -24.31 25.68
CA GLU A 71 -3.02 -23.22 24.72
C GLU A 71 -4.28 -23.37 23.84
N ILE A 72 -4.58 -24.59 23.39
CA ILE A 72 -5.80 -24.87 22.62
C ILE A 72 -7.05 -24.53 23.44
N ALA A 73 -7.07 -24.89 24.73
CA ALA A 73 -8.15 -24.55 25.65
C ALA A 73 -8.26 -23.04 25.88
N ALA A 74 -7.13 -22.32 25.89
CA ALA A 74 -7.08 -20.87 25.97
C ALA A 74 -7.39 -20.14 24.64
N GLY A 75 -7.81 -20.86 23.60
CA GLY A 75 -8.26 -20.29 22.33
C GLY A 75 -7.17 -20.06 21.29
N TRP A 76 -5.96 -20.59 21.49
CA TRP A 76 -4.87 -20.47 20.51
C TRP A 76 -5.12 -21.31 19.27
N ARG A 77 -4.96 -20.68 18.10
CA ARG A 77 -5.22 -21.28 16.79
C ARG A 77 -4.23 -20.79 15.74
N LEU A 78 -4.05 -21.57 14.67
CA LEU A 78 -3.40 -21.13 13.45
C LEU A 78 -4.39 -20.30 12.65
N GLY A 79 -4.18 -18.99 12.58
CA GLY A 79 -5.10 -18.08 11.91
C GLY A 79 -5.28 -18.39 10.41
N CYS A 80 -4.28 -18.98 9.75
CA CYS A 80 -4.38 -19.37 8.33
C CYS A 80 -5.24 -20.61 8.06
N GLN A 81 -5.56 -21.38 9.09
CA GLN A 81 -6.33 -22.63 8.97
C GLN A 81 -7.67 -22.56 9.70
N THR A 82 -7.89 -21.52 10.51
CA THR A 82 -9.09 -21.37 11.31
C THR A 82 -10.13 -20.55 10.57
N ALA A 83 -11.21 -21.21 10.18
CA ALA A 83 -12.40 -20.59 9.61
C ALA A 83 -13.32 -20.04 10.70
N LEU A 84 -13.93 -18.87 10.46
CA LEU A 84 -14.82 -18.20 11.40
C LEU A 84 -16.28 -18.36 10.97
N ASP A 85 -17.08 -19.06 11.77
CA ASP A 85 -18.49 -19.35 11.48
C ASP A 85 -19.48 -18.57 12.35
N GLN A 86 -18.96 -17.85 13.36
CA GLN A 86 -19.72 -17.02 14.29
C GLN A 86 -18.90 -15.78 14.68
N ASP A 87 -19.56 -14.82 15.34
CA ASP A 87 -18.90 -13.63 15.86
C ASP A 87 -17.74 -14.01 16.80
N ALA A 88 -16.60 -13.36 16.60
CA ALA A 88 -15.36 -13.71 17.28
C ALA A 88 -14.56 -12.47 17.70
N VAL A 89 -13.84 -12.61 18.83
CA VAL A 89 -12.84 -11.64 19.27
C VAL A 89 -11.48 -12.31 19.19
N VAL A 90 -10.58 -11.71 18.41
CA VAL A 90 -9.26 -12.25 18.09
C VAL A 90 -8.20 -11.31 18.63
N SER A 91 -7.42 -11.78 19.58
CA SER A 91 -6.18 -11.13 19.99
C SER A 91 -5.05 -11.57 19.05
N VAL A 92 -4.41 -10.58 18.43
CA VAL A 92 -3.29 -10.82 17.51
C VAL A 92 -1.97 -10.44 18.21
N PRO A 93 -1.12 -11.42 18.54
CA PRO A 93 0.21 -11.13 19.08
C PRO A 93 1.04 -10.36 18.07
N GLN A 94 1.83 -9.40 18.55
CA GLN A 94 2.71 -8.59 17.69
C GLN A 94 3.74 -9.46 16.95
N SER A 95 4.15 -10.59 17.53
CA SER A 95 5.05 -11.58 16.89
C SER A 95 4.42 -12.34 15.72
N SER A 96 3.09 -12.37 15.64
CA SER A 96 2.34 -13.02 14.57
C SER A 96 1.99 -12.06 13.44
N MET A 97 2.13 -10.75 13.65
CA MET A 97 1.94 -9.76 12.60
C MET A 97 3.07 -9.90 11.57
N PHE A 98 2.70 -9.91 10.30
CA PHE A 98 3.63 -9.64 9.21
C PHE A 98 4.09 -8.21 9.37
N SER A 99 5.20 -8.11 10.06
CA SER A 99 5.87 -6.89 10.33
C SER A 99 7.22 -7.09 9.66
N ILE A 100 7.46 -6.33 8.59
CA ILE A 100 8.82 -6.10 8.13
C ILE A 100 9.62 -5.54 9.31
N GLN A 101 9.02 -4.78 10.23
CA GLN A 101 9.63 -4.43 11.53
C GLN A 101 10.00 -5.66 12.38
N ALA A 102 9.27 -6.78 12.33
CA ALA A 102 9.50 -8.00 13.09
C ALA A 102 10.46 -8.97 12.38
N GLN A 103 10.52 -8.97 11.04
CA GLN A 103 11.63 -9.57 10.30
C GLN A 103 12.89 -8.72 10.43
N ILE A 104 12.75 -7.40 10.43
CA ILE A 104 13.79 -6.45 10.83
C ILE A 104 14.14 -6.66 12.29
N LEU A 105 13.23 -7.01 13.22
CA LEU A 105 13.55 -7.24 14.65
C LEU A 105 14.11 -8.65 14.90
N ALA A 106 13.64 -9.66 14.17
CA ALA A 106 14.09 -11.05 14.25
C ALA A 106 15.41 -11.27 13.50
N GLU A 107 15.62 -10.56 12.39
CA GLU A 107 16.95 -10.32 11.82
C GLU A 107 17.71 -9.24 12.62
N ALA A 108 17.09 -8.31 13.35
CA ALA A 108 17.80 -7.32 14.20
C ALA A 108 18.44 -7.97 15.41
N HIS A 109 17.87 -9.07 15.90
CA HIS A 109 18.53 -9.90 16.89
C HIS A 109 19.77 -10.62 16.33
N LYS A 110 20.00 -10.54 15.01
CA LYS A 110 21.25 -10.96 14.37
C LYS A 110 22.02 -9.84 13.66
N ASN A 111 21.41 -8.70 13.32
CA ASN A 111 22.00 -7.44 12.82
C ASN A 111 20.93 -6.31 12.76
N SER A 112 20.84 -5.52 13.84
CA SER A 112 20.18 -4.20 14.01
C SER A 112 19.49 -3.53 12.80
N GLY A 113 18.15 -3.35 12.88
CA GLY A 113 17.47 -2.19 12.30
C GLY A 113 17.31 -1.13 13.39
N GLN A 114 18.32 -0.27 13.57
CA GLN A 114 18.25 0.82 14.55
C GLN A 114 17.34 1.93 14.02
N VAL A 115 16.50 2.47 14.90
CA VAL A 115 15.83 3.76 14.67
C VAL A 115 16.92 4.82 14.70
N LEU A 116 17.24 5.36 13.53
CA LEU A 116 18.32 6.32 13.29
C LEU A 116 17.73 7.51 12.50
N PRO A 117 16.77 8.25 13.09
CA PRO A 117 16.16 9.38 12.43
C PRO A 117 17.22 10.46 12.17
N ALA A 118 17.01 11.24 11.11
CA ALA A 118 17.86 12.39 10.83
C ALA A 118 17.76 13.43 11.96
N VAL A 119 16.58 13.55 12.57
CA VAL A 119 16.26 14.53 13.62
C VAL A 119 16.59 13.98 15.01
N ARG A 120 17.32 14.76 15.80
CA ARG A 120 17.66 14.44 17.19
C ARG A 120 17.37 15.62 18.10
N LYS A 121 16.79 15.37 19.27
CA LYS A 121 16.53 16.40 20.29
C LYS A 121 17.43 16.17 21.50
N VAL A 122 18.06 17.24 21.99
CA VAL A 122 18.93 17.20 23.16
C VAL A 122 18.50 18.29 24.14
N TYR A 123 17.95 17.87 25.29
CA TYR A 123 17.66 18.78 26.39
C TYR A 123 18.96 19.15 27.12
N VAL A 124 19.14 20.44 27.40
CA VAL A 124 20.31 20.98 28.09
C VAL A 124 19.89 22.03 29.11
N GLU A 125 20.58 22.03 30.25
CA GLU A 125 20.54 23.11 31.23
C GLU A 125 21.88 23.83 31.19
N LEU A 126 21.90 25.04 30.62
CA LEU A 126 23.12 25.83 30.47
C LEU A 126 23.23 26.85 31.62
N PRO A 127 24.44 27.15 32.12
CA PRO A 127 24.62 28.21 33.09
C PRO A 127 24.34 29.58 32.43
N PRO A 128 23.52 30.44 33.06
CA PRO A 128 23.28 31.79 32.55
C PRO A 128 24.58 32.62 32.58
N PRO A 129 24.72 33.62 31.70
CA PRO A 129 25.91 34.48 31.66
C PRO A 129 26.07 35.23 32.98
N SER A 130 27.33 35.36 33.42
CA SER A 130 27.73 36.02 34.65
C SER A 130 28.94 36.93 34.42
N LEU A 131 29.39 37.65 35.45
CA LEU A 131 30.63 38.44 35.37
C LEU A 131 31.88 37.56 35.19
N GLU A 132 31.82 36.30 35.62
CA GLU A 132 32.93 35.34 35.56
C GLU A 132 32.89 34.51 34.26
N ASP A 133 31.74 34.48 33.58
CA ASP A 133 31.52 33.76 32.33
C ASP A 133 30.62 34.58 31.39
N ASP A 134 31.24 35.31 30.47
CA ASP A 134 30.61 36.19 29.47
C ASP A 134 30.48 35.53 28.07
N HIS A 135 30.67 34.22 27.97
CA HIS A 135 30.63 33.50 26.70
C HIS A 135 29.28 33.64 25.98
N ALA A 136 29.35 33.71 24.65
CA ALA A 136 28.19 33.81 23.77
C ALA A 136 27.25 32.60 23.89
N ASP A 137 25.95 32.84 23.75
CA ASP A 137 24.89 31.82 23.90
C ASP A 137 25.15 30.57 23.05
N LEU A 138 25.53 30.74 21.77
CA LEU A 138 25.81 29.62 20.88
C LEU A 138 27.03 28.81 21.36
N ARG A 139 28.09 29.46 21.83
CA ARG A 139 29.27 28.78 22.36
C ARG A 139 28.91 27.94 23.58
N ARG A 140 28.05 28.45 24.47
CA ARG A 140 27.55 27.68 25.64
C ARG A 140 26.83 26.42 25.20
N LEU A 141 25.98 26.52 24.18
CA LEU A 141 25.27 25.37 23.63
C LEU A 141 26.25 24.37 22.99
N GLU A 142 27.15 24.83 22.12
CA GLU A 142 28.12 23.98 21.40
C GLU A 142 29.11 23.25 22.31
N GLN A 143 29.36 23.75 23.51
CA GLN A 143 30.15 23.03 24.52
C GLN A 143 29.49 21.72 24.97
N VAL A 144 28.16 21.65 24.91
CA VAL A 144 27.39 20.46 25.32
C VAL A 144 27.06 19.58 24.13
N ILE A 145 26.59 20.16 23.02
CA ILE A 145 26.08 19.40 21.87
C ILE A 145 27.11 19.21 20.74
N GLY A 146 28.29 19.81 20.86
CA GLY A 146 29.28 19.89 19.78
C GLY A 146 29.02 21.07 18.83
N LYS A 147 29.96 21.31 17.92
CA LYS A 147 29.84 22.38 16.93
C LYS A 147 28.71 22.10 15.94
N VAL A 148 27.93 23.12 15.63
CA VAL A 148 26.77 23.00 14.74
C VAL A 148 26.77 24.10 13.68
N LYS A 149 26.26 23.79 12.50
CA LYS A 149 25.79 24.78 11.53
C LYS A 149 24.53 25.43 12.08
N ILE A 150 24.33 26.71 11.77
CA ILE A 150 23.16 27.46 12.18
C ILE A 150 22.82 28.52 11.15
N ASP A 151 21.55 28.60 10.78
CA ASP A 151 21.06 29.60 9.84
C ASP A 151 20.72 30.92 10.52
N LEU A 152 20.79 32.02 9.76
CA LEU A 152 20.54 33.38 10.26
C LEU A 152 19.15 33.55 10.93
N PRO A 153 18.04 32.97 10.42
CA PRO A 153 16.75 33.02 11.12
C PRO A 153 16.80 32.39 12.52
N MET A 154 17.57 31.31 12.72
CA MET A 154 17.74 30.68 14.02
C MET A 154 18.57 31.56 14.95
N LEU A 155 19.68 32.13 14.46
CA LEU A 155 20.50 33.09 15.23
C LEU A 155 19.71 34.30 15.73
N ARG A 156 18.71 34.77 14.96
CA ARG A 156 17.83 35.86 15.38
C ARG A 156 16.88 35.48 16.50
N LYS A 157 16.43 34.22 16.55
CA LYS A 157 15.46 33.72 17.55
C LYS A 157 16.13 33.24 18.83
N ALA A 158 17.29 32.60 18.74
CA ALA A 158 17.95 31.90 19.83
C ALA A 158 18.14 32.72 21.12
N PRO A 159 18.63 33.99 21.09
CA PRO A 159 18.87 34.75 22.31
C PRO A 159 17.62 34.98 23.16
N GLY A 160 16.47 35.16 22.52
CA GLY A 160 15.18 35.32 23.20
C GLY A 160 14.76 34.04 23.91
N VAL A 161 14.87 32.89 23.24
CA VAL A 161 14.50 31.58 23.79
C VAL A 161 15.37 31.23 25.01
N PHE A 162 16.68 31.41 24.94
CA PHE A 162 17.58 31.15 26.07
C PHE A 162 17.20 31.95 27.32
N ARG A 163 16.93 33.25 27.17
CA ARG A 163 16.63 34.13 28.33
C ARG A 163 15.25 33.85 28.91
N GLN A 164 14.24 33.65 28.07
CA GLN A 164 12.86 33.36 28.52
C GLN A 164 12.73 32.03 29.24
N SER A 165 13.57 31.04 28.87
CA SER A 165 13.56 29.70 29.47
C SER A 165 14.56 29.52 30.62
N SER A 166 15.21 30.60 31.08
CA SER A 166 16.29 30.52 32.07
C SER A 166 17.39 29.52 31.68
N PHE A 167 17.75 29.50 30.39
CA PHE A 167 18.78 28.64 29.79
C PHE A 167 18.50 27.13 29.89
N LYS A 168 17.24 26.74 30.13
CA LYS A 168 16.75 25.36 30.04
C LYS A 168 16.06 25.17 28.71
N VAL A 169 16.77 24.57 27.76
CA VAL A 169 16.29 24.47 26.37
C VAL A 169 16.48 23.08 25.80
N THR A 170 15.70 22.75 24.79
CA THR A 170 15.91 21.59 23.94
C THR A 170 16.43 22.02 22.58
N ALA A 171 17.62 21.56 22.22
CA ALA A 171 18.19 21.76 20.88
C ALA A 171 17.64 20.69 19.92
N VAL A 172 17.18 21.11 18.74
CA VAL A 172 16.71 20.22 17.67
C VAL A 172 17.73 20.23 16.55
N LEU A 173 18.26 19.05 16.25
CA LEU A 173 19.38 18.85 15.35
C LEU A 173 18.99 17.96 14.18
N THR A 174 19.54 18.26 13.02
CA THR A 174 19.59 17.34 11.88
C THR A 174 21.03 17.24 11.42
N ASP A 175 21.62 16.05 11.53
CA ASP A 175 23.08 15.85 11.44
C ASP A 175 23.85 16.83 12.36
N HIS A 176 24.63 17.74 11.76
CA HIS A 176 25.37 18.80 12.45
C HIS A 176 24.72 20.18 12.27
N HIS A 177 23.42 20.26 11.98
CA HIS A 177 22.68 21.51 11.79
C HIS A 177 21.66 21.71 12.92
N LEU A 178 21.72 22.86 13.59
CA LEU A 178 20.72 23.31 14.54
C LEU A 178 19.50 23.92 13.83
N ILE A 179 18.43 23.13 13.76
CA ILE A 179 17.18 23.49 13.07
C ILE A 179 16.12 24.07 14.03
N GLY A 180 16.29 23.91 15.34
CA GLY A 180 15.36 24.40 16.37
C GLY A 180 16.00 24.61 17.74
N ILE A 181 15.51 25.59 18.51
CA ILE A 181 15.74 25.71 19.96
C ILE A 181 14.38 25.94 20.61
N GLU A 182 14.02 25.07 21.55
CA GLU A 182 12.72 25.06 22.21
C GLU A 182 12.87 25.30 23.71
N PRO A 183 11.94 26.03 24.36
CA PRO A 183 11.99 26.27 25.80
C PRO A 183 11.63 25.00 26.59
N GLY A 184 12.40 24.68 27.62
CA GLY A 184 12.18 23.52 28.49
C GLY A 184 12.61 22.19 27.86
N ASP A 185 12.21 21.09 28.51
CA ASP A 185 12.44 19.73 28.02
C ASP A 185 11.28 19.28 27.12
N THR A 186 11.53 19.31 25.83
CA THR A 186 10.62 18.83 24.78
C THR A 186 11.18 17.60 24.08
N SER A 187 12.19 16.95 24.67
CA SER A 187 12.91 15.83 24.04
C SER A 187 12.00 14.66 23.67
N SER A 188 10.92 14.44 24.42
CA SER A 188 9.89 13.42 24.14
C SER A 188 8.97 13.75 22.95
N HIS A 189 8.98 14.98 22.43
CA HIS A 189 8.11 15.42 21.33
C HIS A 189 8.92 15.52 20.04
N CYS A 190 9.14 14.38 19.38
CA CYS A 190 9.90 14.30 18.14
C CYS A 190 9.18 13.42 17.13
N TYR A 191 8.48 14.04 16.18
CA TYR A 191 7.59 13.34 15.26
C TYR A 191 7.96 13.57 13.80
N GLY A 192 7.50 12.66 12.95
CA GLY A 192 7.60 12.77 11.50
C GLY A 192 6.36 12.19 10.83
N ALA A 193 6.13 12.57 9.57
CA ALA A 193 4.97 12.12 8.81
C ALA A 193 5.39 11.41 7.51
N ALA A 194 4.86 10.22 7.26
CA ALA A 194 5.12 9.45 6.05
C ALA A 194 3.87 9.42 5.17
N PHE A 195 4.03 9.71 3.89
CA PHE A 195 2.95 9.78 2.91
C PHE A 195 3.20 8.89 1.71
N ASP A 196 2.15 8.19 1.31
CA ASP A 196 1.99 7.54 0.00
C ASP A 196 1.02 8.38 -0.84
N ILE A 197 1.51 8.86 -1.98
CA ILE A 197 0.84 9.79 -2.88
C ILE A 197 0.44 9.04 -4.15
N GLY A 198 -0.64 8.26 -4.03
CA GLY A 198 -1.23 7.57 -5.15
C GLY A 198 -2.03 8.52 -6.05
N THR A 199 -2.24 8.08 -7.29
CA THR A 199 -3.06 8.80 -8.28
C THR A 199 -4.50 8.96 -7.75
N THR A 200 -5.08 7.91 -7.18
CA THR A 200 -6.45 7.94 -6.62
C THR A 200 -6.49 8.13 -5.11
N THR A 201 -5.56 7.53 -4.37
CA THR A 201 -5.62 7.46 -2.91
C THR A 201 -4.37 8.07 -2.29
N LEU A 202 -4.57 8.85 -1.23
CA LEU A 202 -3.50 9.36 -0.39
C LEU A 202 -3.56 8.62 0.95
N VAL A 203 -2.41 8.19 1.47
CA VAL A 203 -2.32 7.58 2.81
C VAL A 203 -1.19 8.26 3.57
N GLY A 204 -1.45 8.64 4.82
CA GLY A 204 -0.50 9.33 5.69
C GLY A 204 -0.41 8.66 7.05
N SER A 205 0.80 8.52 7.57
CA SER A 205 1.10 7.93 8.88
C SER A 205 1.95 8.90 9.69
N LEU A 206 1.61 9.08 10.98
CA LEU A 206 2.38 9.89 11.92
C LEU A 206 3.22 8.95 12.79
N LEU A 207 4.51 9.25 12.93
CA LEU A 207 5.47 8.42 13.65
C LEU A 207 6.17 9.22 14.74
N ASP A 208 6.43 8.54 15.85
CA ASP A 208 7.44 8.96 16.82
C ASP A 208 8.84 8.59 16.26
N LEU A 209 9.69 9.59 16.06
CA LEU A 209 11.02 9.41 15.48
C LEU A 209 12.01 8.73 16.43
N GLN A 210 11.75 8.73 17.75
CA GLN A 210 12.62 8.08 18.72
C GLN A 210 12.37 6.57 18.78
N THR A 211 11.10 6.18 18.70
CA THR A 211 10.69 4.77 18.82
C THR A 211 10.43 4.11 17.47
N GLY A 212 10.17 4.89 16.42
CA GLY A 212 9.67 4.41 15.14
C GLY A 212 8.22 3.91 15.19
N GLY A 213 7.51 4.15 16.30
CA GLY A 213 6.13 3.74 16.50
C GLY A 213 5.15 4.59 15.69
N GLU A 214 4.13 3.97 15.11
CA GLU A 214 3.02 4.68 14.46
C GLU A 214 2.01 5.16 15.52
N LEU A 215 1.67 6.45 15.45
CA LEU A 215 0.76 7.12 16.37
C LEU A 215 -0.64 7.32 15.79
N ALA A 216 -0.73 7.55 14.48
CA ALA A 216 -1.99 7.73 13.76
C ALA A 216 -1.82 7.36 12.29
N LEU A 217 -2.92 6.98 11.64
CA LEU A 217 -2.97 6.63 10.22
C LEU A 217 -4.25 7.21 9.61
N VAL A 218 -4.11 8.01 8.56
CA VAL A 218 -5.24 8.59 7.84
C VAL A 218 -5.17 8.24 6.35
N SER A 219 -6.33 8.12 5.71
CA SER A 219 -6.44 8.01 4.26
C SER A 219 -7.41 9.05 3.70
N GLY A 220 -7.32 9.27 2.39
CA GLY A 220 -8.20 10.19 1.67
C GLY A 220 -8.15 9.97 0.17
N LEU A 221 -9.15 10.50 -0.53
CA LEU A 221 -9.14 10.60 -1.99
C LEU A 221 -8.13 11.67 -2.40
N ASN A 222 -7.29 11.39 -3.39
CA ASN A 222 -6.48 12.41 -4.03
C ASN A 222 -7.40 13.41 -4.76
N PRO A 223 -7.51 14.67 -4.32
CA PRO A 223 -8.45 15.61 -4.91
C PRO A 223 -8.12 16.01 -6.35
N GLN A 224 -6.93 15.66 -6.86
CA GLN A 224 -6.53 15.87 -8.25
C GLN A 224 -7.36 15.05 -9.24
N VAL A 225 -8.11 14.03 -8.79
CA VAL A 225 -9.04 13.26 -9.65
C VAL A 225 -10.02 14.15 -10.41
N ARG A 226 -10.34 15.35 -9.89
CA ARG A 226 -11.22 16.32 -10.56
C ARG A 226 -10.64 16.87 -11.88
N PHE A 227 -9.34 16.76 -12.09
CA PHE A 227 -8.63 17.24 -13.28
C PHE A 227 -8.23 16.10 -14.22
N GLY A 228 -8.38 14.85 -13.78
CA GLY A 228 -7.98 13.67 -14.53
C GLY A 228 -7.98 12.40 -13.67
N ASP A 229 -8.58 11.34 -14.19
CA ASP A 229 -8.66 10.04 -13.53
C ASP A 229 -7.31 9.30 -13.50
N ASP A 230 -6.40 9.64 -14.41
CA ASP A 230 -5.09 9.00 -14.55
C ASP A 230 -3.94 10.02 -14.66
N VAL A 231 -2.69 9.52 -14.70
CA VAL A 231 -1.50 10.36 -14.76
C VAL A 231 -1.39 11.15 -16.06
N LEU A 232 -1.80 10.58 -17.20
CA LEU A 232 -1.66 11.22 -18.51
C LEU A 232 -2.62 12.41 -18.67
N SER A 233 -3.87 12.24 -18.24
CA SER A 233 -4.87 13.32 -18.23
C SER A 233 -4.44 14.49 -17.33
N ARG A 234 -3.80 14.20 -16.19
CA ARG A 234 -3.21 15.24 -15.32
C ARG A 234 -2.01 15.93 -15.95
N ILE A 235 -1.13 15.18 -16.63
CA ILE A 235 -0.02 15.77 -17.40
C ILE A 235 -0.57 16.71 -18.47
N GLN A 236 -1.58 16.28 -19.24
CA GLN A 236 -2.22 17.11 -20.27
C GLN A 236 -2.83 18.38 -19.65
N HIS A 237 -3.48 18.27 -18.50
CA HIS A 237 -4.01 19.42 -17.77
C HIS A 237 -2.89 20.40 -17.36
N ALA A 238 -1.81 19.90 -16.75
CA ALA A 238 -0.67 20.72 -16.36
C ALA A 238 0.00 21.40 -17.57
N CYS A 239 0.08 20.71 -18.71
CA CYS A 239 0.64 21.24 -19.96
C CYS A 239 -0.17 22.40 -20.55
N ALA A 240 -1.41 22.63 -20.11
CA ALA A 240 -2.21 23.75 -20.59
C ALA A 240 -1.71 25.11 -20.08
N GLY A 241 -0.83 25.15 -19.08
CA GLY A 241 -0.16 26.36 -18.62
C GLY A 241 0.33 26.28 -17.18
N ALA A 242 1.22 27.20 -16.77
CA ALA A 242 1.78 27.26 -15.42
C ALA A 242 0.70 27.36 -14.33
N ASP A 243 -0.39 28.09 -14.61
CA ASP A 243 -1.53 28.22 -13.69
C ASP A 243 -2.19 26.86 -13.43
N LYS A 244 -2.24 25.98 -14.43
CA LYS A 244 -2.85 24.63 -14.33
C LYS A 244 -1.96 23.64 -13.59
N LEU A 245 -0.65 23.75 -13.76
CA LEU A 245 0.31 23.05 -12.91
C LEU A 245 0.15 23.48 -11.44
N ASN A 246 0.03 24.79 -11.19
CA ASN A 246 -0.17 25.32 -9.84
C ASN A 246 -1.51 24.87 -9.24
N GLU A 247 -2.60 24.81 -10.02
CA GLU A 247 -3.89 24.26 -9.56
C GLU A 247 -3.74 22.80 -9.06
N LEU A 248 -3.04 21.95 -9.82
CA LEU A 248 -2.76 20.56 -9.42
C LEU A 248 -1.91 20.47 -8.16
N ARG A 249 -0.86 21.31 -8.06
CA ARG A 249 0.04 21.39 -6.91
C ARG A 249 -0.68 21.85 -5.64
N ASP A 250 -1.41 22.96 -5.71
CA ASP A 250 -2.05 23.57 -4.55
C ASP A 250 -3.13 22.67 -3.98
N VAL A 251 -3.84 21.94 -4.85
CA VAL A 251 -4.86 20.97 -4.45
C VAL A 251 -4.25 19.76 -3.73
N ILE A 252 -3.10 19.23 -4.16
CA ILE A 252 -2.43 18.13 -3.42
C ILE A 252 -1.81 18.62 -2.10
N ILE A 253 -1.18 19.80 -2.10
CA ILE A 253 -0.61 20.39 -0.87
C ILE A 253 -1.69 20.67 0.17
N THR A 254 -2.85 21.16 -0.25
CA THR A 254 -4.00 21.37 0.64
C THR A 254 -4.44 20.06 1.28
N ALA A 255 -4.60 18.98 0.50
CA ALA A 255 -4.97 17.68 1.03
C ALA A 255 -3.93 17.09 2.00
N LEU A 256 -2.64 17.21 1.70
CA LEU A 256 -1.58 16.76 2.61
C LEU A 256 -1.62 17.52 3.93
N ASN A 257 -1.84 18.84 3.90
CA ASN A 257 -1.99 19.65 5.11
C ASN A 257 -3.24 19.30 5.93
N GLU A 258 -4.36 19.01 5.28
CA GLU A 258 -5.57 18.50 5.95
C GLU A 258 -5.33 17.11 6.58
N MET A 259 -4.58 16.24 5.90
CA MET A 259 -4.17 14.95 6.45
C MET A 259 -3.25 15.11 7.67
N ILE A 260 -2.26 16.01 7.61
CA ILE A 260 -1.40 16.36 8.76
C ILE A 260 -2.25 16.82 9.95
N ALA A 261 -3.22 17.70 9.72
CA ALA A 261 -4.11 18.18 10.78
C ALA A 261 -4.94 17.04 11.41
N ARG A 262 -5.46 16.11 10.59
CA ARG A 262 -6.19 14.93 11.09
C ARG A 262 -5.28 13.99 11.89
N LEU A 263 -4.07 13.71 11.40
CA LEU A 263 -3.06 12.92 12.10
C LEU A 263 -2.72 13.52 13.47
N CYS A 264 -2.51 14.83 13.52
CA CYS A 264 -2.25 15.58 14.75
C CYS A 264 -3.42 15.48 15.73
N ALA A 265 -4.66 15.62 15.25
CA ALA A 265 -5.86 15.53 16.07
C ALA A 265 -6.06 14.12 16.67
N GLU A 266 -5.84 13.06 15.88
CA GLU A 266 -5.97 11.67 16.34
C GLU A 266 -4.90 11.30 17.36
N ALA A 267 -3.65 11.67 17.10
CA ALA A 267 -2.51 11.40 17.99
C ALA A 267 -2.40 12.39 19.16
N ARG A 268 -3.17 13.50 19.16
CA ARG A 268 -3.06 14.63 20.10
C ARG A 268 -1.66 15.23 20.13
N VAL A 269 -1.08 15.42 18.95
CA VAL A 269 0.25 15.99 18.72
C VAL A 269 0.12 17.37 18.08
N ASP A 270 1.03 18.30 18.41
CA ASP A 270 1.14 19.58 17.72
C ASP A 270 2.00 19.45 16.46
N ALA A 271 1.53 19.99 15.33
CA ALA A 271 2.24 19.93 14.05
C ALA A 271 3.62 20.62 14.10
N THR A 272 3.84 21.53 15.03
CA THR A 272 5.14 22.19 15.27
C THR A 272 6.22 21.25 15.80
N HIS A 273 5.86 20.03 16.21
CA HIS A 273 6.78 18.97 16.60
C HIS A 273 6.97 17.88 15.52
N ILE A 274 6.44 18.10 14.31
CA ILE A 274 6.69 17.26 13.14
C ILE A 274 7.87 17.87 12.38
N TYR A 275 9.05 17.26 12.45
CA TYR A 275 10.28 17.86 11.90
C TYR A 275 10.62 17.37 10.50
N GLU A 276 10.06 16.24 10.08
CA GLU A 276 10.36 15.66 8.78
C GLU A 276 9.11 15.00 8.18
N ALA A 277 8.95 15.16 6.86
CA ALA A 277 7.96 14.44 6.08
C ALA A 277 8.63 13.64 4.96
N THR A 278 8.25 12.38 4.76
CA THR A 278 8.68 11.56 3.63
C THR A 278 7.50 11.32 2.69
N LEU A 279 7.69 11.56 1.39
CA LEU A 279 6.63 11.61 0.38
C LEU A 279 7.00 10.68 -0.77
N ALA A 280 6.37 9.51 -0.84
CA ALA A 280 6.56 8.54 -1.91
C ALA A 280 5.37 8.57 -2.86
N GLY A 281 5.60 8.68 -4.16
CA GLY A 281 4.55 8.59 -5.17
C GLY A 281 5.12 8.21 -6.52
N ASN A 282 4.26 7.93 -7.50
CA ASN A 282 4.75 7.76 -8.86
C ASN A 282 5.37 9.08 -9.37
N THR A 283 6.21 8.98 -10.40
CA THR A 283 6.99 10.09 -10.97
C THR A 283 6.16 11.35 -11.19
N THR A 284 4.98 11.21 -11.81
CA THR A 284 4.07 12.33 -12.08
C THR A 284 3.56 12.97 -10.79
N MET A 285 3.16 12.17 -9.80
CA MET A 285 2.67 12.69 -8.52
C MET A 285 3.73 13.49 -7.78
N GLU A 286 4.98 13.02 -7.76
CA GLU A 286 6.09 13.75 -7.13
C GLU A 286 6.43 15.05 -7.87
N HIS A 287 6.40 15.06 -9.22
CA HIS A 287 6.63 16.27 -10.01
C HIS A 287 5.53 17.31 -9.82
N LEU A 288 4.26 16.90 -9.82
CA LEU A 288 3.14 17.80 -9.56
C LEU A 288 3.20 18.38 -8.14
N LEU A 289 3.54 17.55 -7.14
CA LEU A 289 3.74 18.00 -5.76
C LEU A 289 4.85 19.05 -5.66
N ALA A 290 5.96 18.82 -6.35
CA ALA A 290 7.11 19.74 -6.39
C ALA A 290 6.86 21.00 -7.24
N GLY A 291 5.77 21.06 -8.01
CA GLY A 291 5.51 22.16 -8.95
C GLY A 291 6.48 22.20 -10.12
N VAL A 292 7.03 21.05 -10.52
CA VAL A 292 7.95 20.91 -11.64
C VAL A 292 7.13 20.63 -12.91
N ASP A 293 7.56 21.20 -14.04
CA ASP A 293 6.95 20.93 -15.34
C ASP A 293 6.98 19.42 -15.65
N VAL A 294 5.85 18.89 -16.11
CA VAL A 294 5.61 17.47 -16.40
C VAL A 294 5.43 17.17 -17.88
N ALA A 295 5.58 18.16 -18.77
CA ALA A 295 5.32 18.00 -20.21
C ALA A 295 6.12 16.84 -20.84
N GLN A 296 7.37 16.67 -20.42
CA GLN A 296 8.24 15.59 -20.86
C GLN A 296 7.78 14.20 -20.43
N LEU A 297 6.99 14.08 -19.35
CA LEU A 297 6.40 12.80 -18.91
C LEU A 297 5.20 12.38 -19.78
N GLY A 298 4.67 13.28 -20.61
CA GLY A 298 3.61 12.99 -21.58
C GLY A 298 4.12 12.66 -22.97
N GLN A 299 5.43 12.71 -23.20
CA GLN A 299 6.06 12.55 -24.52
C GLN A 299 7.18 11.54 -24.46
N VAL A 300 7.24 10.59 -25.39
CA VAL A 300 8.37 9.66 -25.53
C VAL A 300 9.66 10.49 -25.66
N PRO A 301 10.69 10.25 -24.83
CA PRO A 301 10.97 9.03 -24.05
C PRO A 301 10.57 9.08 -22.55
N PHE A 302 9.61 9.92 -22.16
CA PHE A 302 9.05 10.01 -20.81
C PHE A 302 10.08 10.34 -19.72
N ALA A 303 11.09 11.16 -20.04
CA ALA A 303 12.23 11.37 -19.16
C ALA A 303 11.85 12.22 -17.93
N PRO A 304 12.06 11.76 -16.68
CA PRO A 304 11.84 12.58 -15.49
C PRO A 304 12.89 13.68 -15.33
N CYS A 305 12.55 14.73 -14.58
CA CYS A 305 13.46 15.86 -14.32
C CYS A 305 14.60 15.49 -13.36
N TRP A 306 14.36 14.60 -12.40
CA TRP A 306 15.36 14.08 -11.47
C TRP A 306 15.22 12.56 -11.28
N ALA A 307 16.24 11.95 -10.69
CA ALA A 307 16.28 10.51 -10.36
C ALA A 307 16.68 10.21 -8.91
N ARG A 308 17.53 11.05 -8.29
CA ARG A 308 17.96 10.88 -6.89
C ARG A 308 16.90 11.35 -5.90
N GLY A 309 16.97 10.87 -4.66
CA GLY A 309 16.16 11.43 -3.57
C GLY A 309 16.42 12.94 -3.40
N LEU A 310 15.36 13.70 -3.12
CA LEU A 310 15.43 15.15 -2.94
C LEU A 310 14.97 15.53 -1.53
N MET A 311 15.86 16.19 -0.79
CA MET A 311 15.53 16.84 0.47
C MET A 311 15.26 18.32 0.20
N VAL A 312 14.06 18.78 0.56
CA VAL A 312 13.62 20.17 0.38
C VAL A 312 13.08 20.75 1.70
N GLY A 313 13.01 22.07 1.80
CA GLY A 313 12.35 22.70 2.94
C GLY A 313 10.85 22.42 2.92
N ALA A 314 10.27 22.02 4.06
CA ALA A 314 8.84 21.74 4.12
C ALA A 314 8.00 22.99 3.82
N GLU A 315 8.46 24.17 4.22
CA GLU A 315 7.82 25.46 3.91
C GLU A 315 7.88 25.79 2.41
N GLU A 316 9.00 25.49 1.74
CA GLU A 316 9.16 25.68 0.28
C GLU A 316 8.18 24.79 -0.50
N LEU A 317 7.99 23.55 -0.04
CA LEU A 317 7.01 22.64 -0.62
C LEU A 317 5.57 23.08 -0.32
N GLY A 318 5.33 23.73 0.83
CA GLY A 318 4.01 24.20 1.29
C GLY A 318 3.39 23.35 2.40
N LEU A 319 4.17 22.50 3.06
CA LEU A 319 3.72 21.66 4.18
C LEU A 319 3.73 22.42 5.52
N LYS A 320 2.66 22.27 6.28
CA LYS A 320 2.43 22.90 7.59
C LYS A 320 2.90 21.98 8.72
N ILE A 321 4.21 21.83 8.83
CA ILE A 321 4.88 21.11 9.91
C ILE A 321 5.78 22.06 10.73
N ALA A 322 6.74 21.56 11.51
CA ALA A 322 7.66 22.37 12.27
C ALA A 322 8.36 23.43 11.40
N PRO A 323 8.60 24.65 11.93
CA PRO A 323 9.48 25.62 11.28
C PRO A 323 10.87 25.01 11.03
N ASN A 324 11.42 25.21 9.84
CA ASN A 324 12.65 24.55 9.36
C ASN A 324 12.56 23.01 9.24
N GLY A 325 11.35 22.45 9.27
CA GLY A 325 11.13 21.05 8.95
C GLY A 325 11.50 20.74 7.50
N ALA A 326 11.83 19.48 7.22
CA ALA A 326 12.26 19.03 5.90
C ALA A 326 11.23 18.08 5.27
N ALA A 327 11.25 18.00 3.95
CA ALA A 327 10.47 17.06 3.17
C ALA A 327 11.38 16.26 2.25
N TYR A 328 11.27 14.94 2.27
CA TYR A 328 12.04 14.03 1.43
C TYR A 328 11.14 13.42 0.35
N LEU A 329 11.45 13.74 -0.91
CA LEU A 329 10.90 13.09 -2.10
C LEU A 329 11.79 11.92 -2.49
N PHE A 330 11.18 10.81 -2.88
CA PHE A 330 11.88 9.56 -3.11
C PHE A 330 12.67 9.57 -4.43
N PRO A 331 13.68 8.69 -4.58
CA PRO A 331 14.36 8.52 -5.86
C PRO A 331 13.40 7.91 -6.89
N ILE A 332 13.52 8.39 -8.13
CA ILE A 332 12.70 8.01 -9.28
C ILE A 332 13.53 7.11 -10.20
N ILE A 333 12.94 6.01 -10.66
CA ILE A 333 13.60 5.02 -11.53
C ILE A 333 13.36 5.35 -13.01
N GLY A 334 12.17 5.80 -13.37
CA GLY A 334 11.80 6.09 -14.76
C GLY A 334 10.57 6.99 -14.90
N GLY A 335 10.08 7.17 -16.12
CA GLY A 335 8.95 8.07 -16.41
C GLY A 335 7.67 7.70 -15.68
N PHE A 336 7.39 6.40 -15.54
CA PHE A 336 6.21 5.87 -14.84
C PHE A 336 6.54 4.91 -13.69
N VAL A 337 7.83 4.83 -13.31
CA VAL A 337 8.29 4.04 -12.15
C VAL A 337 8.92 5.01 -11.15
N GLY A 338 8.12 5.41 -10.17
CA GLY A 338 8.45 6.51 -9.26
C GLY A 338 8.98 6.08 -7.90
N GLY A 339 8.91 7.03 -6.97
CA GLY A 339 9.35 6.85 -5.61
C GLY A 339 8.48 5.92 -4.77
N ASP A 340 7.23 5.70 -5.15
CA ASP A 340 6.37 4.63 -4.62
C ASP A 340 6.97 3.24 -4.85
N THR A 341 7.47 2.98 -6.05
CA THR A 341 8.16 1.71 -6.39
C THR A 341 9.47 1.61 -5.65
N SER A 342 10.26 2.68 -5.61
CA SER A 342 11.50 2.74 -4.84
C SER A 342 11.26 2.47 -3.35
N ALA A 343 10.20 3.05 -2.78
CA ALA A 343 9.76 2.78 -1.43
C ALA A 343 9.36 1.32 -1.23
N GLY A 344 8.64 0.72 -2.19
CA GLY A 344 8.31 -0.71 -2.17
C GLY A 344 9.53 -1.63 -2.23
N ILE A 345 10.55 -1.27 -3.01
CA ILE A 345 11.85 -1.97 -3.05
C ILE A 345 12.53 -1.91 -1.68
N LEU A 346 12.56 -0.75 -1.03
CA LEU A 346 13.12 -0.61 0.32
C LEU A 346 12.32 -1.42 1.35
N ALA A 347 10.99 -1.32 1.31
CA ALA A 347 10.10 -2.01 2.25
C ALA A 347 10.29 -3.52 2.18
N THR A 348 10.33 -4.07 0.98
CA THR A 348 10.47 -5.52 0.78
C THR A 348 11.91 -6.00 0.87
N ARG A 349 12.90 -5.10 0.67
CA ARG A 349 14.31 -5.46 0.45
C ARG A 349 14.46 -6.56 -0.60
N ILE A 350 13.65 -6.49 -1.67
CA ILE A 350 13.56 -7.54 -2.70
C ILE A 350 14.93 -7.94 -3.26
N GLY A 351 15.84 -6.96 -3.44
CA GLY A 351 17.21 -7.19 -3.92
C GLY A 351 18.12 -8.00 -2.99
N LYS A 352 17.76 -8.15 -1.71
CA LYS A 352 18.49 -8.94 -0.71
C LYS A 352 17.94 -10.35 -0.54
N MET A 353 16.81 -10.67 -1.16
CA MET A 353 16.18 -11.99 -1.05
C MET A 353 16.89 -13.01 -1.95
N ALA A 354 16.93 -14.27 -1.50
CA ALA A 354 17.56 -15.34 -2.26
C ALA A 354 16.63 -15.90 -3.35
N GLY A 355 17.14 -16.01 -4.58
CA GLY A 355 16.42 -16.55 -5.75
C GLY A 355 15.59 -15.50 -6.50
N PRO A 356 14.93 -15.87 -7.61
CA PRO A 356 14.08 -14.94 -8.35
C PRO A 356 12.84 -14.55 -7.55
N ILE A 357 12.68 -13.26 -7.30
CA ILE A 357 11.52 -12.70 -6.59
C ILE A 357 10.85 -11.66 -7.48
N LEU A 358 9.53 -11.79 -7.61
CA LEU A 358 8.70 -10.82 -8.31
C LEU A 358 7.90 -10.03 -7.28
N MET A 359 7.80 -8.72 -7.42
CA MET A 359 6.82 -7.87 -6.75
C MET A 359 5.92 -7.23 -7.80
N VAL A 360 4.63 -7.22 -7.52
CA VAL A 360 3.61 -6.58 -8.36
C VAL A 360 2.79 -5.66 -7.48
N ASP A 361 2.86 -4.35 -7.71
CA ASP A 361 1.93 -3.40 -7.12
C ASP A 361 0.70 -3.27 -8.02
N ILE A 362 -0.48 -3.44 -7.43
CA ILE A 362 -1.75 -3.45 -8.15
C ILE A 362 -2.52 -2.19 -7.77
N GLY A 363 -2.48 -1.20 -8.65
CA GLY A 363 -3.26 0.03 -8.56
C GLY A 363 -3.77 0.48 -9.94
N THR A 364 -3.96 1.80 -10.11
CA THR A 364 -4.29 2.41 -11.41
C THR A 364 -3.23 2.06 -12.46
N ASN A 365 -1.99 2.06 -12.02
CA ASN A 365 -0.85 1.51 -12.73
C ASN A 365 -0.49 0.15 -12.12
N GLY A 366 0.12 -0.71 -12.94
CA GLY A 366 0.71 -1.96 -12.49
C GLY A 366 2.22 -1.87 -12.51
N GLU A 367 2.83 -1.46 -11.40
CA GLU A 367 4.27 -1.46 -11.21
C GLU A 367 4.77 -2.88 -10.90
N ILE A 368 5.81 -3.29 -11.59
CA ILE A 368 6.35 -4.65 -11.53
C ILE A 368 7.84 -4.54 -11.27
N VAL A 369 8.33 -5.24 -10.25
CA VAL A 369 9.75 -5.32 -9.91
C VAL A 369 10.18 -6.77 -9.87
N LEU A 370 11.22 -7.12 -10.62
CA LEU A 370 11.84 -8.44 -10.61
C LEU A 370 13.25 -8.30 -10.04
N SER A 371 13.63 -9.17 -9.10
CA SER A 371 15.01 -9.26 -8.64
C SER A 371 15.55 -10.67 -8.77
N HIS A 372 16.77 -10.77 -9.32
CA HIS A 372 17.49 -12.02 -9.50
C HIS A 372 19.00 -11.75 -9.55
N GLU A 373 19.78 -12.56 -8.84
CA GLU A 373 21.26 -12.52 -8.83
C GLU A 373 21.86 -11.12 -8.60
N GLY A 374 21.27 -10.35 -7.67
CA GLY A 374 21.75 -9.01 -7.33
C GLY A 374 21.45 -7.94 -8.38
N ARG A 375 20.66 -8.27 -9.41
CA ARG A 375 20.08 -7.30 -10.36
C ARG A 375 18.59 -7.12 -10.07
N THR A 376 18.10 -5.93 -10.35
CA THR A 376 16.70 -5.57 -10.19
C THR A 376 16.21 -4.87 -11.44
N TRP A 377 15.07 -5.31 -11.98
CA TRP A 377 14.39 -4.70 -13.11
C TRP A 377 13.06 -4.15 -12.63
N ALA A 378 12.65 -3.00 -13.17
CA ALA A 378 11.34 -2.45 -12.89
C ALA A 378 10.67 -1.94 -14.17
N ALA A 379 9.36 -2.11 -14.22
CA ALA A 379 8.50 -1.61 -15.29
C ALA A 379 7.17 -1.11 -14.69
N SER A 380 6.46 -0.29 -15.44
CA SER A 380 5.08 0.09 -15.13
C SER A 380 4.18 -0.19 -16.33
N THR A 381 2.96 -0.63 -16.04
CA THR A 381 1.94 -0.97 -17.02
C THR A 381 0.70 -0.12 -16.81
N ALA A 382 0.07 0.32 -17.90
CA ALA A 382 -1.23 0.96 -17.84
C ALA A 382 -2.33 -0.10 -17.65
N ALA A 383 -2.50 -0.58 -16.42
CA ALA A 383 -3.54 -1.55 -16.08
C ALA A 383 -4.95 -0.93 -16.17
N GLY A 384 -5.06 0.37 -15.90
CA GLY A 384 -6.35 1.06 -15.89
C GLY A 384 -7.14 0.81 -14.60
N PRO A 385 -8.25 1.53 -14.39
CA PRO A 385 -8.84 1.66 -13.06
C PRO A 385 -9.86 0.54 -12.75
N ALA A 386 -9.86 -0.57 -13.48
CA ALA A 386 -10.83 -1.66 -13.31
C ALA A 386 -10.77 -2.26 -11.89
N PHE A 387 -9.57 -2.41 -11.32
CA PHE A 387 -9.38 -2.89 -9.94
C PHE A 387 -9.86 -1.89 -8.87
N GLU A 388 -10.03 -0.63 -9.22
CA GLU A 388 -10.60 0.40 -8.34
C GLU A 388 -12.13 0.50 -8.46
N GLY A 389 -12.72 -0.33 -9.33
CA GLY A 389 -14.14 -0.32 -9.65
C GLY A 389 -14.56 0.79 -10.61
N ALA A 390 -13.62 1.55 -11.19
CA ALA A 390 -13.98 2.56 -12.19
C ALA A 390 -14.10 1.93 -13.58
N ARG A 391 -14.97 2.49 -14.43
CA ARG A 391 -15.34 1.96 -15.77
C ARG A 391 -16.00 0.57 -15.74
N ILE A 392 -16.39 0.10 -14.57
CA ILE A 392 -17.17 -1.11 -14.36
C ILE A 392 -18.61 -0.69 -14.04
N SER A 393 -19.59 -1.28 -14.72
CA SER A 393 -20.99 -0.83 -14.74
C SER A 393 -21.61 -0.73 -13.35
N CYS A 394 -21.43 -1.77 -12.53
CA CYS A 394 -21.79 -1.78 -11.12
C CYS A 394 -20.56 -1.65 -10.21
N GLY A 395 -19.45 -1.11 -10.72
CA GLY A 395 -18.21 -0.98 -9.99
C GLY A 395 -18.22 0.19 -9.01
N MET A 396 -17.57 -0.01 -7.87
CA MET A 396 -17.39 1.01 -6.85
C MET A 396 -16.11 0.76 -6.05
N ARG A 397 -15.70 1.73 -5.25
CA ARG A 397 -14.56 1.55 -4.33
C ARG A 397 -14.90 0.57 -3.21
N ALA A 398 -13.87 0.06 -2.55
CA ALA A 398 -13.99 -0.77 -1.35
C ALA A 398 -14.50 0.06 -0.15
N THR A 399 -15.81 0.33 -0.12
CA THR A 399 -16.53 1.06 0.92
C THR A 399 -17.80 0.32 1.30
N ASN A 400 -18.51 0.75 2.34
CA ASN A 400 -19.78 0.15 2.76
C ASN A 400 -20.73 -0.07 1.56
N GLY A 401 -21.27 -1.28 1.44
CA GLY A 401 -22.14 -1.70 0.35
C GLY A 401 -21.42 -2.33 -0.85
N ALA A 402 -20.10 -2.25 -0.93
CA ALA A 402 -19.34 -2.94 -1.98
C ALA A 402 -19.23 -4.44 -1.69
N ILE A 403 -19.53 -5.26 -2.69
CA ILE A 403 -19.24 -6.69 -2.69
C ILE A 403 -17.72 -6.85 -2.85
N GLU A 404 -17.08 -7.42 -1.84
CA GLU A 404 -15.62 -7.65 -1.79
C GLU A 404 -15.20 -9.10 -1.99
N LYS A 405 -16.15 -10.04 -1.82
CA LYS A 405 -15.92 -11.47 -1.93
C LYS A 405 -17.12 -12.13 -2.60
N VAL A 406 -16.86 -12.99 -3.58
CA VAL A 406 -17.91 -13.76 -4.28
C VAL A 406 -17.53 -15.23 -4.30
N VAL A 407 -18.39 -16.09 -3.76
CA VAL A 407 -18.22 -17.55 -3.83
C VAL A 407 -19.46 -18.12 -4.53
N ILE A 408 -19.27 -18.96 -5.53
CA ILE A 408 -20.38 -19.56 -6.28
C ILE A 408 -20.30 -21.07 -6.19
N ASN A 409 -21.19 -21.67 -5.41
CA ASN A 409 -21.38 -23.12 -5.37
C ASN A 409 -22.70 -23.45 -6.09
N GLU A 410 -23.72 -23.94 -5.37
CA GLU A 410 -25.09 -24.03 -5.90
C GLU A 410 -25.80 -22.68 -5.89
N GLU A 411 -25.46 -21.85 -4.90
CA GLU A 411 -25.92 -20.47 -4.74
C GLU A 411 -24.74 -19.49 -4.76
N ILE A 412 -25.05 -18.21 -4.93
CA ILE A 412 -24.09 -17.12 -4.89
C ILE A 412 -24.04 -16.57 -3.46
N GLU A 413 -22.87 -16.64 -2.85
CA GLU A 413 -22.58 -16.04 -1.55
C GLU A 413 -21.69 -14.82 -1.74
N THR A 414 -22.11 -13.68 -1.16
CA THR A 414 -21.39 -12.42 -1.26
C THR A 414 -21.00 -11.88 0.11
N GLY A 415 -19.73 -11.51 0.24
CA GLY A 415 -19.24 -10.70 1.35
C GLY A 415 -19.38 -9.23 0.98
N VAL A 416 -20.10 -8.47 1.79
CA VAL A 416 -20.34 -7.04 1.58
C VAL A 416 -19.67 -6.24 2.69
N ILE A 417 -18.87 -5.24 2.31
CA ILE A 417 -18.21 -4.34 3.26
C ILE A 417 -19.27 -3.64 4.10
N GLY A 418 -19.07 -3.67 5.42
CA GLY A 418 -19.99 -3.08 6.39
C GLY A 418 -21.17 -3.98 6.78
N GLY A 419 -21.28 -5.20 6.23
CA GLY A 419 -22.36 -6.12 6.58
C GLY A 419 -23.76 -5.63 6.17
N CYS A 420 -23.82 -4.74 5.18
CA CYS A 420 -25.05 -4.11 4.72
C CYS A 420 -25.47 -4.61 3.34
N GLN A 421 -26.52 -4.01 2.78
CA GLN A 421 -27.02 -4.35 1.46
C GLN A 421 -25.99 -4.00 0.37
N ALA A 422 -25.79 -4.92 -0.56
CA ALA A 422 -24.90 -4.71 -1.70
C ALA A 422 -25.44 -3.61 -2.63
N THR A 423 -24.57 -2.69 -3.02
CA THR A 423 -24.86 -1.60 -3.97
C THR A 423 -23.92 -1.59 -5.17
N GLY A 424 -22.84 -2.37 -5.14
CA GLY A 424 -21.89 -2.50 -6.24
C GLY A 424 -20.79 -3.52 -5.97
N LEU A 425 -19.80 -3.58 -6.86
CA LEU A 425 -18.64 -4.48 -6.84
C LEU A 425 -17.35 -3.66 -6.64
N CYS A 426 -16.54 -3.99 -5.62
CA CYS A 426 -15.16 -3.50 -5.62
C CYS A 426 -14.26 -4.44 -6.43
N GLY A 427 -13.00 -4.05 -6.64
CA GLY A 427 -12.08 -4.83 -7.47
C GLY A 427 -11.92 -6.29 -7.05
N SER A 428 -11.97 -6.60 -5.75
CA SER A 428 -11.73 -7.97 -5.26
C SER A 428 -12.96 -8.81 -5.49
N GLY A 429 -14.15 -8.20 -5.34
CA GLY A 429 -15.41 -8.79 -5.76
C GLY A 429 -15.48 -9.01 -7.27
N LEU A 430 -14.95 -8.08 -8.08
CA LEU A 430 -14.87 -8.22 -9.54
C LEU A 430 -13.95 -9.38 -9.96
N ILE A 431 -12.73 -9.44 -9.40
CA ILE A 431 -11.77 -10.54 -9.63
C ILE A 431 -12.40 -11.87 -9.26
N ASP A 432 -13.00 -11.94 -8.06
CA ASP A 432 -13.64 -13.16 -7.57
C ASP A 432 -14.80 -13.59 -8.45
N LEU A 433 -15.67 -12.65 -8.84
CA LEU A 433 -16.81 -12.94 -9.70
C LEU A 433 -16.37 -13.48 -11.05
N VAL A 434 -15.43 -12.81 -11.73
CA VAL A 434 -14.95 -13.26 -13.04
C VAL A 434 -14.22 -14.61 -12.92
N ALA A 435 -13.41 -14.81 -11.88
CA ALA A 435 -12.74 -16.08 -11.64
C ALA A 435 -13.74 -17.23 -11.42
N GLU A 436 -14.81 -17.02 -10.66
CA GLU A 436 -15.85 -18.04 -10.44
C GLU A 436 -16.66 -18.31 -11.71
N LEU A 437 -16.99 -17.28 -12.48
CA LEU A 437 -17.72 -17.43 -13.75
C LEU A 437 -16.88 -18.13 -14.82
N LEU A 438 -15.55 -17.91 -14.85
CA LEU A 438 -14.61 -18.69 -15.66
C LEU A 438 -14.57 -20.16 -15.23
N ARG A 439 -14.47 -20.41 -13.91
CA ARG A 439 -14.47 -21.78 -13.35
C ARG A 439 -15.73 -22.55 -13.73
N LEU A 440 -16.88 -21.87 -13.78
CA LEU A 440 -18.17 -22.45 -14.11
C LEU A 440 -18.46 -22.51 -15.62
N GLY A 441 -17.57 -21.96 -16.46
CA GLY A 441 -17.77 -21.90 -17.92
C GLY A 441 -18.90 -20.96 -18.36
N VAL A 442 -19.29 -20.00 -17.52
CA VAL A 442 -20.24 -18.92 -17.88
C VAL A 442 -19.50 -17.85 -18.71
N ILE A 443 -18.23 -17.63 -18.41
CA ILE A 443 -17.30 -16.83 -19.21
C ILE A 443 -16.32 -17.78 -19.90
N THR A 444 -16.10 -17.56 -21.19
CA THR A 444 -15.07 -18.26 -21.99
C THR A 444 -13.68 -17.68 -21.74
N PRO A 445 -12.58 -18.39 -22.06
CA PRO A 445 -11.23 -17.84 -21.98
C PRO A 445 -11.04 -16.52 -22.75
N GLU A 446 -11.76 -16.33 -23.85
CA GLU A 446 -11.73 -15.10 -24.65
C GLU A 446 -12.47 -13.93 -23.99
N GLY A 447 -13.16 -14.16 -22.87
CA GLY A 447 -13.93 -13.14 -22.14
C GLY A 447 -15.37 -12.98 -22.61
N ARG A 448 -15.87 -13.86 -23.48
CA ARG A 448 -17.28 -13.85 -23.89
C ARG A 448 -18.13 -14.42 -22.77
N LEU A 449 -19.10 -13.62 -22.31
CA LEU A 449 -20.18 -14.05 -21.42
C LEU A 449 -21.23 -14.79 -22.24
N LEU A 450 -21.45 -16.08 -21.94
CA LEU A 450 -22.32 -16.94 -22.75
C LEU A 450 -23.81 -16.67 -22.48
N PRO A 451 -24.66 -16.64 -23.52
CA PRO A 451 -26.11 -16.57 -23.35
C PRO A 451 -26.65 -17.87 -22.72
N ALA A 452 -27.86 -17.81 -22.17
CA ALA A 452 -28.41 -18.88 -21.33
C ALA A 452 -28.52 -20.26 -22.02
N ASP A 453 -28.67 -20.29 -23.34
CA ASP A 453 -28.76 -21.47 -24.19
C ASP A 453 -27.39 -22.09 -24.55
N GLU A 454 -26.30 -21.34 -24.44
CA GLU A 454 -24.92 -21.80 -24.64
C GLU A 454 -24.24 -22.22 -23.32
N LEU A 455 -24.91 -22.08 -22.17
CA LEU A 455 -24.32 -22.38 -20.86
C LEU A 455 -24.06 -23.88 -20.65
N PRO A 456 -23.01 -24.26 -19.89
CA PRO A 456 -22.73 -25.65 -19.57
C PRO A 456 -23.93 -26.36 -18.92
N SER A 457 -24.19 -27.60 -19.35
CA SER A 457 -25.28 -28.42 -18.80
C SER A 457 -25.11 -28.75 -17.32
N SER A 458 -23.87 -28.74 -16.82
CA SER A 458 -23.51 -28.93 -15.41
C SER A 458 -23.88 -27.74 -14.51
N LEU A 459 -24.23 -26.58 -15.08
CA LEU A 459 -24.60 -25.40 -14.31
C LEU A 459 -26.03 -25.54 -13.74
N SER A 460 -26.25 -25.12 -12.49
CA SER A 460 -27.57 -25.19 -11.87
C SER A 460 -28.57 -24.27 -12.55
N GLU A 461 -29.85 -24.66 -12.58
CA GLU A 461 -30.92 -23.82 -13.15
C GLU A 461 -31.05 -22.47 -12.44
N ASN A 462 -30.71 -22.41 -11.15
CA ASN A 462 -30.69 -21.15 -10.40
C ASN A 462 -29.64 -20.17 -10.96
N LEU A 463 -28.46 -20.66 -11.34
CA LEU A 463 -27.40 -19.85 -11.92
C LEU A 463 -27.69 -19.50 -13.39
N LYS A 464 -28.27 -20.41 -14.17
CA LYS A 464 -28.69 -20.13 -15.56
C LYS A 464 -29.70 -18.99 -15.63
N ARG A 465 -30.68 -18.94 -14.71
CA ARG A 465 -31.68 -17.84 -14.65
C ARG A 465 -31.09 -16.47 -14.34
N ARG A 466 -29.86 -16.40 -13.85
CA ARG A 466 -29.15 -15.14 -13.57
C ARG A 466 -28.46 -14.55 -14.80
N VAL A 467 -28.33 -15.32 -15.88
CA VAL A 467 -27.89 -14.83 -17.18
C VAL A 467 -29.09 -14.25 -17.90
N LYS A 468 -29.06 -12.94 -18.16
CA LYS A 468 -30.14 -12.20 -18.83
C LYS A 468 -29.59 -11.30 -19.93
N LEU A 469 -30.48 -10.81 -20.77
CA LEU A 469 -30.17 -9.73 -21.70
C LEU A 469 -30.44 -8.38 -21.03
N ASP A 470 -29.57 -7.41 -21.26
CA ASP A 470 -29.79 -6.02 -20.91
C ASP A 470 -30.70 -5.30 -21.93
N SER A 471 -30.96 -4.01 -21.70
CA SER A 471 -31.80 -3.18 -22.59
C SER A 471 -31.23 -3.01 -24.00
N THR A 472 -29.95 -3.31 -24.21
CA THR A 472 -29.26 -3.24 -25.50
C THR A 472 -29.15 -4.62 -26.19
N GLY A 473 -29.68 -5.67 -25.55
CA GLY A 473 -29.60 -7.05 -26.03
C GLY A 473 -28.25 -7.73 -25.75
N GLN A 474 -27.39 -7.15 -24.91
CA GLN A 474 -26.14 -7.78 -24.50
C GLN A 474 -26.36 -8.68 -23.28
N VAL A 475 -25.57 -9.75 -23.19
CA VAL A 475 -25.63 -10.69 -22.06
C VAL A 475 -25.06 -10.01 -20.81
N LYS A 476 -25.76 -10.17 -19.69
CA LYS A 476 -25.32 -9.79 -18.34
C LYS A 476 -25.57 -10.93 -17.34
N PHE A 477 -24.75 -10.98 -16.30
CA PHE A 477 -24.91 -11.92 -15.18
C PHE A 477 -25.32 -11.17 -13.91
N ILE A 478 -26.46 -11.53 -13.31
CA ILE A 478 -27.00 -10.85 -12.13
C ILE A 478 -26.47 -11.51 -10.84
N VAL A 479 -25.67 -10.76 -10.08
CA VAL A 479 -25.10 -11.20 -8.80
C VAL A 479 -26.15 -11.10 -7.69
N CYS A 480 -26.84 -9.97 -7.58
CA CYS A 480 -27.97 -9.78 -6.66
C CYS A 480 -28.94 -8.70 -7.16
N GLY A 481 -30.16 -8.69 -6.60
CA GLY A 481 -31.25 -7.79 -7.02
C GLY A 481 -31.94 -8.20 -8.32
N GLY A 482 -32.72 -7.28 -8.92
CA GLY A 482 -33.25 -7.39 -10.28
C GLY A 482 -34.71 -7.82 -10.44
N ASP A 483 -35.22 -8.80 -9.68
CA ASP A 483 -36.48 -9.48 -10.04
C ASP A 483 -37.70 -9.22 -9.13
N SER A 484 -37.56 -8.54 -7.99
CA SER A 484 -38.69 -8.19 -7.08
C SER A 484 -38.26 -7.55 -5.74
N SER A 485 -37.01 -7.12 -5.58
CA SER A 485 -36.54 -6.47 -4.35
C SER A 485 -36.39 -4.97 -4.54
N ASP A 486 -36.67 -4.18 -3.52
CA ASP A 486 -36.23 -2.77 -3.42
C ASP A 486 -34.69 -2.62 -3.46
N ALA A 487 -33.94 -3.73 -3.46
CA ALA A 487 -32.50 -3.75 -3.58
C ALA A 487 -32.01 -3.35 -4.98
N PRO A 488 -30.95 -2.53 -5.07
CA PRO A 488 -30.30 -2.23 -6.34
C PRO A 488 -29.78 -3.51 -7.01
N GLU A 489 -29.95 -3.60 -8.32
CA GLU A 489 -29.38 -4.68 -9.12
C GLU A 489 -27.86 -4.50 -9.21
N VAL A 490 -27.11 -5.54 -8.83
CA VAL A 490 -25.67 -5.63 -9.07
C VAL A 490 -25.44 -6.73 -10.10
N SER A 491 -24.93 -6.35 -11.27
CA SER A 491 -24.70 -7.25 -12.39
C SER A 491 -23.34 -7.00 -13.04
N LEU A 492 -22.90 -7.99 -13.83
CA LEU A 492 -21.67 -7.97 -14.60
C LEU A 492 -22.00 -8.11 -16.09
N GLY A 493 -21.57 -7.15 -16.90
CA GLY A 493 -21.73 -7.16 -18.35
C GLY A 493 -20.46 -7.53 -19.10
N TYR A 494 -20.57 -7.73 -20.42
CA TYR A 494 -19.43 -8.01 -21.29
C TYR A 494 -18.34 -6.91 -21.24
N ARG A 495 -18.73 -5.63 -21.20
CA ARG A 495 -17.77 -4.52 -21.12
C ARG A 495 -16.94 -4.57 -19.84
N ASP A 496 -17.56 -4.96 -18.73
CA ASP A 496 -16.88 -5.07 -17.44
C ASP A 496 -15.82 -6.19 -17.46
N VAL A 497 -16.16 -7.34 -18.06
CA VAL A 497 -15.21 -8.44 -18.28
C VAL A 497 -14.05 -7.98 -19.16
N ARG A 498 -14.33 -7.19 -20.21
CA ARG A 498 -13.31 -6.68 -21.12
C ARG A 498 -12.35 -5.71 -20.43
N GLU A 499 -12.84 -4.80 -19.59
CA GLU A 499 -11.99 -3.90 -18.82
C GLU A 499 -11.07 -4.67 -17.86
N LEU A 500 -11.58 -5.73 -17.20
CA LEU A 500 -10.75 -6.60 -16.37
C LEU A 500 -9.67 -7.33 -17.19
N GLN A 501 -10.02 -7.83 -18.39
CA GLN A 501 -9.05 -8.47 -19.28
C GLN A 501 -7.91 -7.52 -19.65
N LEU A 502 -8.23 -6.28 -20.03
CA LEU A 502 -7.22 -5.27 -20.38
C LEU A 502 -6.24 -5.05 -19.22
N ALA A 503 -6.77 -4.91 -18.01
CA ALA A 503 -5.96 -4.71 -16.81
C ALA A 503 -5.04 -5.89 -16.50
N CYS A 504 -5.59 -7.12 -16.53
CA CYS A 504 -4.81 -8.34 -16.28
C CYS A 504 -3.77 -8.58 -17.37
N ALA A 505 -4.12 -8.31 -18.64
CA ALA A 505 -3.23 -8.49 -19.77
C ALA A 505 -2.03 -7.54 -19.71
N ALA A 506 -2.25 -6.27 -19.30
CA ALA A 506 -1.18 -5.30 -19.15
C ALA A 506 -0.13 -5.78 -18.14
N ILE A 507 -0.58 -6.17 -16.94
CA ILE A 507 0.28 -6.65 -15.87
C ILE A 507 0.98 -7.96 -16.28
N ARG A 508 0.25 -8.93 -16.83
CA ARG A 508 0.82 -10.21 -17.27
C ARG A 508 1.87 -10.02 -18.36
N ALA A 509 1.62 -9.17 -19.35
CA ALA A 509 2.58 -8.86 -20.40
C ALA A 509 3.85 -8.22 -19.82
N GLY A 510 3.72 -7.28 -18.89
CA GLY A 510 4.85 -6.68 -18.18
C GLY A 510 5.67 -7.72 -17.41
N ILE A 511 5.01 -8.64 -16.69
CA ILE A 511 5.68 -9.73 -15.96
C ILE A 511 6.47 -10.61 -16.92
N ARG A 512 5.86 -11.04 -18.04
CA ARG A 512 6.52 -11.89 -19.05
C ARG A 512 7.73 -11.21 -19.66
N ILE A 513 7.66 -9.92 -19.95
CA ILE A 513 8.79 -9.16 -20.50
C ILE A 513 9.94 -9.07 -19.49
N LEU A 514 9.66 -8.78 -18.22
CA LEU A 514 10.71 -8.74 -17.20
C LEU A 514 11.36 -10.12 -17.02
N LEU A 515 10.58 -11.19 -17.00
CA LEU A 515 11.09 -12.56 -16.94
C LEU A 515 11.99 -12.88 -18.14
N LYS A 516 11.55 -12.54 -19.36
CA LYS A 516 12.35 -12.68 -20.58
C LYS A 516 13.66 -11.90 -20.52
N GLN A 517 13.64 -10.66 -20.03
CA GLN A 517 14.86 -9.85 -19.86
C GLN A 517 15.83 -10.45 -18.83
N ALA A 518 15.30 -11.10 -17.80
CA ALA A 518 16.11 -11.81 -16.80
C ALA A 518 16.54 -13.21 -17.25
N GLY A 519 16.05 -13.71 -18.40
CA GLY A 519 16.30 -15.07 -18.87
C GLY A 519 15.63 -16.15 -18.01
N LEU A 520 14.46 -15.85 -17.45
CA LEU A 520 13.72 -16.69 -16.52
C LEU A 520 12.36 -17.09 -17.08
N GLU A 521 11.85 -18.23 -16.61
CA GLU A 521 10.46 -18.65 -16.78
C GLU A 521 9.65 -18.39 -15.50
N ALA A 522 8.33 -18.35 -15.60
CA ALA A 522 7.45 -18.16 -14.44
C ALA A 522 7.62 -19.26 -13.38
N THR A 523 7.99 -20.48 -13.79
CA THR A 523 8.28 -21.63 -12.91
C THR A 523 9.52 -21.42 -12.04
N ASP A 524 10.47 -20.60 -12.48
CA ASP A 524 11.70 -20.29 -11.74
C ASP A 524 11.46 -19.36 -10.55
N LEU A 525 10.32 -18.65 -10.54
CA LEU A 525 9.96 -17.74 -9.46
C LEU A 525 9.90 -18.49 -8.12
N ARG A 526 10.75 -18.05 -7.20
CA ARG A 526 10.76 -18.55 -5.83
C ARG A 526 9.61 -17.95 -5.04
N ARG A 527 9.31 -16.68 -5.27
CA ARG A 527 8.26 -15.95 -4.56
C ARG A 527 7.68 -14.83 -5.41
N VAL A 528 6.39 -14.58 -5.22
CA VAL A 528 5.68 -13.41 -5.74
C VAL A 528 5.15 -12.60 -4.57
N LEU A 529 5.41 -11.31 -4.56
CA LEU A 529 4.94 -10.34 -3.57
C LEU A 529 3.88 -9.46 -4.21
N VAL A 530 2.69 -9.46 -3.66
CA VAL A 530 1.58 -8.62 -4.13
C VAL A 530 1.47 -7.42 -3.21
N ALA A 531 1.72 -6.25 -3.77
CA ALA A 531 1.63 -4.95 -3.11
C ALA A 531 0.34 -4.21 -3.52
N GLY A 532 0.13 -3.06 -2.90
CA GLY A 532 -1.01 -2.18 -3.12
C GLY A 532 -2.05 -2.31 -2.01
N GLY A 533 -2.76 -1.21 -1.75
CA GLY A 533 -3.86 -1.18 -0.78
C GLY A 533 -4.98 -2.16 -1.14
N PHE A 534 -5.13 -2.46 -2.42
CA PHE A 534 -6.06 -3.44 -2.98
C PHE A 534 -5.55 -4.89 -2.91
N GLY A 535 -4.24 -5.08 -3.14
CA GLY A 535 -3.62 -6.41 -3.30
C GLY A 535 -3.92 -7.37 -2.15
N SER A 536 -4.01 -6.84 -0.92
CA SER A 536 -4.26 -7.61 0.31
C SER A 536 -5.57 -8.42 0.31
N TYR A 537 -6.54 -8.07 -0.54
CA TYR A 537 -7.88 -8.68 -0.55
C TYR A 537 -8.09 -9.67 -1.70
N ILE A 538 -7.11 -9.80 -2.60
CA ILE A 538 -7.24 -10.66 -3.77
C ILE A 538 -7.00 -12.11 -3.36
N ARG A 539 -7.87 -13.06 -3.71
CA ARG A 539 -7.61 -14.48 -3.49
C ARG A 539 -6.59 -15.01 -4.50
N ARG A 540 -5.53 -15.66 -4.01
CA ARG A 540 -4.40 -16.16 -4.83
C ARG A 540 -4.83 -17.01 -6.01
N ASP A 541 -5.72 -17.98 -5.77
CA ASP A 541 -6.19 -18.88 -6.83
C ASP A 541 -7.03 -18.15 -7.87
N ASN A 542 -7.78 -17.14 -7.46
CA ASN A 542 -8.58 -16.34 -8.38
C ASN A 542 -7.72 -15.40 -9.21
N ALA A 543 -6.69 -14.77 -8.60
CA ALA A 543 -5.70 -13.98 -9.31
C ALA A 543 -4.96 -14.81 -10.38
N ARG A 544 -4.60 -16.06 -10.06
CA ARG A 544 -4.02 -17.00 -11.02
C ARG A 544 -5.02 -17.38 -12.11
N ARG A 545 -6.28 -17.68 -11.76
CA ARG A 545 -7.30 -18.10 -12.71
C ARG A 545 -7.64 -17.04 -13.75
N ILE A 546 -7.65 -15.76 -13.38
CA ILE A 546 -7.80 -14.65 -14.34
C ILE A 546 -6.46 -14.27 -15.00
N GLY A 547 -5.38 -14.95 -14.62
CA GLY A 547 -4.01 -14.70 -15.03
C GLY A 547 -3.51 -13.30 -14.75
N LEU A 548 -3.97 -12.69 -13.66
CA LEU A 548 -3.34 -11.49 -13.10
C LEU A 548 -1.94 -11.83 -12.57
N LEU A 549 -1.81 -13.01 -11.96
CA LEU A 549 -0.55 -13.59 -11.51
C LEU A 549 -0.23 -14.86 -12.31
N PRO A 550 1.06 -15.24 -12.45
CA PRO A 550 1.45 -16.42 -13.21
C PRO A 550 0.80 -17.69 -12.66
N VAL A 551 0.17 -18.47 -13.54
CA VAL A 551 -0.53 -19.72 -13.16
C VAL A 551 0.46 -20.78 -12.69
N GLU A 552 1.68 -20.76 -13.18
CA GLU A 552 2.75 -21.71 -12.86
C GLU A 552 3.25 -21.57 -11.42
N VAL A 553 2.99 -20.41 -10.78
CA VAL A 553 3.41 -20.15 -9.41
C VAL A 553 2.40 -20.71 -8.42
N SER A 554 2.85 -21.66 -7.59
CA SER A 554 2.04 -22.19 -6.49
C SER A 554 1.51 -21.08 -5.56
N PRO A 555 0.24 -21.14 -5.11
CA PRO A 555 -0.31 -20.17 -4.15
C PRO A 555 0.55 -20.00 -2.89
N SER A 556 1.24 -21.04 -2.45
CA SER A 556 2.13 -20.99 -1.28
C SER A 556 3.30 -20.01 -1.44
N LYS A 557 3.72 -19.72 -2.68
CA LYS A 557 4.79 -18.77 -3.03
C LYS A 557 4.30 -17.33 -3.16
N ILE A 558 2.99 -17.07 -3.07
CA ILE A 558 2.41 -15.73 -3.23
C ILE A 558 2.19 -15.10 -1.84
N GLY A 559 2.95 -14.05 -1.53
CA GLY A 559 2.83 -13.26 -0.31
C GLY A 559 2.18 -11.90 -0.57
N TYR A 560 1.44 -11.38 0.40
CA TYR A 560 0.91 -10.02 0.36
C TYR A 560 1.76 -9.12 1.25
N VAL A 561 2.14 -7.95 0.75
CA VAL A 561 2.94 -6.97 1.50
C VAL A 561 2.13 -5.75 1.92
N GLY A 562 0.90 -5.61 1.42
CA GLY A 562 0.04 -4.45 1.67
C GLY A 562 0.55 -3.20 0.96
N ASN A 563 0.35 -2.03 1.58
CA ASN A 563 0.86 -0.77 1.04
C ASN A 563 2.39 -0.68 1.23
N ALA A 564 3.14 -1.16 0.24
CA ALA A 564 4.59 -1.18 0.25
C ALA A 564 5.20 0.23 0.15
N SER A 565 4.55 1.13 -0.59
CA SER A 565 4.95 2.55 -0.70
C SER A 565 4.97 3.23 0.67
N LEU A 566 3.88 3.17 1.43
CA LEU A 566 3.82 3.77 2.76
C LEU A 566 4.79 3.11 3.75
N GLN A 567 4.98 1.79 3.67
CA GLN A 567 5.95 1.10 4.51
C GLN A 567 7.38 1.55 4.22
N GLY A 568 7.74 1.74 2.95
CA GLY A 568 9.03 2.28 2.54
C GLY A 568 9.20 3.73 2.99
N ALA A 569 8.16 4.56 2.84
CA ALA A 569 8.10 5.93 3.37
C ALA A 569 8.44 5.98 4.87
N ARG A 570 7.78 5.12 5.67
CA ARG A 570 8.05 4.98 7.10
C ARG A 570 9.48 4.54 7.40
N CYS A 571 10.01 3.56 6.66
CA CYS A 571 11.38 3.07 6.84
C CYS A 571 12.41 4.17 6.57
N ALA A 572 12.24 4.92 5.48
CA ALA A 572 13.11 6.04 5.15
C ALA A 572 13.03 7.14 6.21
N LEU A 573 11.85 7.45 6.72
CA LEU A 573 11.66 8.50 7.72
C LEU A 573 12.48 8.23 8.99
N VAL A 574 12.43 7.00 9.50
CA VAL A 574 13.04 6.62 10.80
C VAL A 574 14.49 6.14 10.71
N SER A 575 15.07 6.05 9.50
CA SER A 575 16.46 5.65 9.33
C SER A 575 17.12 6.32 8.12
N THR A 576 18.19 7.08 8.37
CA THR A 576 19.03 7.67 7.32
C THR A 576 19.86 6.60 6.58
N GLU A 577 20.20 5.49 7.23
CA GLU A 577 20.82 4.33 6.58
C GLU A 577 19.85 3.65 5.61
N ALA A 578 18.58 3.53 5.98
CA ALA A 578 17.55 3.02 5.08
C ALA A 578 17.35 3.95 3.88
N ARG A 579 17.43 5.27 4.06
CA ARG A 579 17.44 6.24 2.93
C ARG A 579 18.63 6.03 2.02
N LYS A 580 19.83 5.83 2.58
CA LYS A 580 21.03 5.55 1.79
C LYS A 580 20.90 4.24 1.00
N GLU A 581 20.42 3.17 1.64
CA GLU A 581 20.13 1.89 0.97
C GLU A 581 19.13 2.07 -0.17
N LEU A 582 18.06 2.83 0.06
CA LEU A 582 17.05 3.15 -0.94
C LEU A 582 17.65 3.88 -2.15
N GLU A 583 18.46 4.92 -1.93
CA GLU A 583 19.11 5.67 -3.01
C GLU A 583 20.05 4.77 -3.83
N GLU A 584 20.85 3.94 -3.16
CA GLU A 584 21.75 2.97 -3.82
C GLU A 584 20.96 1.91 -4.61
N ALA A 585 19.90 1.36 -4.03
CA ALA A 585 19.06 0.35 -4.67
C ALA A 585 18.33 0.91 -5.89
N ALA A 586 17.68 2.08 -5.77
CA ALA A 586 16.95 2.72 -6.86
C ALA A 586 17.87 3.07 -8.04
N ALA A 587 19.09 3.55 -7.77
CA ALA A 587 20.07 3.87 -8.81
C ALA A 587 20.58 2.65 -9.60
N GLN A 588 20.45 1.44 -9.04
CA GLN A 588 20.87 0.20 -9.68
C GLN A 588 19.74 -0.51 -10.44
N VAL A 589 18.50 -0.02 -10.34
CA VAL A 589 17.36 -0.62 -11.03
C VAL A 589 17.49 -0.41 -12.54
N VAL A 590 17.36 -1.50 -13.29
CA VAL A 590 17.22 -1.47 -14.74
C VAL A 590 15.76 -1.15 -15.08
N HIS A 591 15.50 0.09 -15.49
CA HIS A 591 14.18 0.49 -15.96
C HIS A 591 13.89 -0.15 -17.34
N VAL A 592 12.76 -0.85 -17.43
CA VAL A 592 12.28 -1.46 -18.67
C VAL A 592 11.06 -0.69 -19.17
N GLU A 593 11.30 0.18 -20.15
CA GLU A 593 10.24 0.98 -20.77
C GLU A 593 9.38 0.13 -21.72
N LEU A 594 8.23 -0.34 -21.22
CA LEU A 594 7.35 -1.25 -21.94
C LEU A 594 6.70 -0.60 -23.17
N SER A 595 6.46 0.71 -23.16
CA SER A 595 5.84 1.41 -24.30
C SER A 595 6.70 1.39 -25.56
N CYS A 596 8.02 1.30 -25.39
CA CYS A 596 9.00 1.25 -26.48
C CYS A 596 9.48 -0.19 -26.76
N ASN A 597 8.99 -1.18 -26.02
CA ASN A 597 9.39 -2.57 -26.18
C ASN A 597 8.63 -3.21 -27.36
N MET A 598 9.38 -3.75 -28.32
CA MET A 598 8.82 -4.34 -29.55
C MET A 598 7.92 -5.56 -29.28
N ASP A 599 8.14 -6.28 -28.17
CA ASP A 599 7.40 -7.49 -27.82
C ASP A 599 6.10 -7.18 -27.05
N PHE A 600 5.94 -5.96 -26.51
CA PHE A 600 4.82 -5.63 -25.63
C PHE A 600 3.46 -5.82 -26.27
N GLN A 601 3.29 -5.39 -27.52
CA GLN A 601 2.00 -5.53 -28.21
C GLN A 601 1.63 -7.00 -28.44
N ALA A 602 2.60 -7.85 -28.78
CA ALA A 602 2.38 -9.28 -28.95
C ALA A 602 2.04 -9.95 -27.61
N GLU A 603 2.83 -9.68 -26.57
CA GLU A 603 2.60 -10.22 -25.22
C GLU A 603 1.26 -9.77 -24.64
N PHE A 604 0.90 -8.51 -24.84
CA PHE A 604 -0.39 -7.97 -24.40
C PHE A 604 -1.55 -8.67 -25.11
N ALA A 605 -1.47 -8.82 -26.44
CA ALA A 605 -2.51 -9.48 -27.22
C ALA A 605 -2.70 -10.95 -26.80
N GLU A 606 -1.61 -11.68 -26.54
CA GLU A 606 -1.68 -13.05 -26.01
C GLU A 606 -2.23 -13.10 -24.58
N ALA A 607 -1.87 -12.12 -23.75
CA ALA A 607 -2.30 -12.05 -22.36
C ALA A 607 -3.78 -11.68 -22.18
N MET A 608 -4.47 -11.21 -23.23
CA MET A 608 -5.90 -10.92 -23.20
C MET A 608 -6.77 -12.16 -22.99
N ILE A 609 -6.28 -13.34 -23.38
CA ILE A 609 -6.99 -14.60 -23.16
C ILE A 609 -6.76 -15.01 -21.70
N PHE A 610 -7.85 -15.30 -20.98
CA PHE A 610 -7.75 -15.86 -19.64
C PHE A 610 -7.07 -17.25 -19.70
N PRO A 611 -6.24 -17.61 -18.71
CA PRO A 611 -5.66 -18.95 -18.66
C PRO A 611 -6.74 -20.03 -18.67
N GLU A 612 -6.47 -21.16 -19.34
CA GLU A 612 -7.43 -22.27 -19.39
C GLU A 612 -7.66 -22.91 -18.00
N PRO A 613 -8.88 -23.39 -17.70
CA PRO A 613 -9.16 -24.07 -16.44
C PRO A 613 -8.41 -25.41 -16.36
N GLY A 614 -7.35 -25.48 -15.55
CA GLY A 614 -6.62 -26.74 -15.31
C GLY A 614 -5.11 -26.65 -15.21
N VAL A 615 -4.52 -25.45 -15.33
CA VAL A 615 -3.10 -25.18 -15.00
C VAL A 615 -2.93 -24.84 -13.52
#